data_AF-G9YHX6-F1
#
_entry.id   AF-G9YHX6-F1
#
_cell.length_a   1.000
_cell.length_b   1.000
_cell.length_c   1.000
_cell.angle_alpha   90.00
_cell.angle_beta   90.00
_cell.angle_gamma   90.00
#
_symmetry.space_group_name_H-M   'P 1'
#
loop_
_entity.id
_entity.type
_entity.pdbx_description
1 polymer ?
#
loop_
_entity_poly.entity_id
_entity_poly.type
_entity_poly.pdbx_seq_one_letter_code
_entity_poly.pdbx_strand_id
1 'polypeptide(L)' 'MKRKDNRKRTFIIGAIIIAFFVSFPFLYKALLYGAAYVLWGFMAYFVGNVPLSEILSWWTVFPE' A
#
# COMPACT_ATOMS: atom_id res chain seq x y z
N MET A 1 11.48 38.37 -21.64
CA MET A 1 10.20 37.85 -21.10
C MET A 1 10.37 36.41 -20.59
N LYS A 2 10.57 36.20 -19.28
CA LYS A 2 10.88 34.88 -18.66
C LYS A 2 9.67 34.23 -17.93
N ARG A 3 8.45 34.69 -18.20
CA ARG A 3 7.22 34.40 -17.41
C ARG A 3 6.49 33.11 -17.81
N LYS A 4 6.86 32.48 -18.94
CA LYS A 4 6.17 31.31 -19.52
C LYS A 4 6.52 29.99 -18.84
N ASP A 5 7.71 29.89 -18.25
CA ASP A 5 8.22 28.70 -17.56
C ASP A 5 7.53 28.48 -16.20
N ASN A 6 7.43 29.54 -15.40
CA ASN A 6 6.86 29.49 -14.06
C ASN A 6 5.42 28.93 -14.02
N ARG A 7 4.58 29.27 -15.01
CA ARG A 7 3.20 28.74 -15.09
C ARG A 7 3.15 27.23 -15.36
N LYS A 8 4.02 26.72 -16.24
CA LYS A 8 4.11 25.27 -16.50
C LYS A 8 4.60 24.53 -15.26
N ARG A 9 5.57 25.10 -14.56
CA ARG A 9 6.12 24.55 -13.32
C ARG A 9 5.07 24.48 -12.21
N THR A 10 4.28 25.55 -12.02
CA THR A 10 3.14 25.56 -11.09
C THR A 10 2.07 24.53 -11.47
N PHE A 11 1.76 24.38 -12.76
CA PHE A 11 0.81 23.38 -13.24
C PHE A 11 1.28 21.94 -12.96
N ILE A 12 2.55 21.64 -13.23
CA ILE A 12 3.14 20.32 -12.95
C ILE A 12 3.10 20.01 -11.46
N ILE A 13 3.48 20.96 -10.61
CA ILE A 13 3.43 20.78 -9.15
C ILE A 13 1.98 20.52 -8.69
N GLY A 14 1.01 21.27 -9.21
CA GLY A 14 -0.41 21.05 -8.92
C GLY A 14 -0.88 19.66 -9.34
N ALA A 15 -0.49 19.19 -10.53
CA ALA A 15 -0.82 17.85 -11.01
C ALA A 15 -0.22 16.73 -10.13
N ILE A 16 1.02 16.89 -9.67
CA ILE A 16 1.67 15.94 -8.76
C ILE A 16 0.94 15.89 -7.41
N ILE A 17 0.55 17.03 -6.86
CA ILE A 17 -0.20 17.11 -5.60
C ILE A 17 -1.54 16.37 -5.74
N ILE A 18 -2.29 16.61 -6.82
CA ILE A 18 -3.55 15.93 -7.07
C ILE A 18 -3.33 14.41 -7.21
N ALA A 19 -2.34 13.99 -7.99
CA ALA A 19 -2.01 12.57 -8.16
C ALA A 19 -1.63 11.91 -6.82
N PHE A 20 -0.90 12.62 -5.96
CA PHE A 20 -0.57 12.14 -4.61
C PHE A 20 -1.81 11.94 -3.75
N PHE A 21 -2.69 12.93 -3.68
CA PHE A 21 -3.95 12.83 -2.90
C PHE A 21 -4.91 11.78 -3.44
N VAL A 22 -4.96 11.58 -4.76
CA VAL A 22 -5.73 10.50 -5.39
C VAL A 22 -5.14 9.14 -5.04
N SER A 23 -3.82 9.01 -4.98
CA SER A 23 -3.13 7.75 -4.65
C SER A 23 -3.17 7.42 -3.15
N PHE A 24 -3.29 8.43 -2.29
CA PHE A 24 -3.31 8.29 -0.83
C PHE A 24 -4.36 7.30 -0.28
N PRO A 25 -5.65 7.35 -0.70
CA PRO A 25 -6.65 6.37 -0.24
C PRO A 25 -6.33 4.93 -0.71
N PHE A 26 -5.69 4.75 -1.86
CA PHE A 26 -5.28 3.42 -2.32
C PHE A 26 -4.13 2.88 -1.47
N LEU A 27 -3.16 3.72 -1.14
CA LEU A 27 -2.07 3.35 -0.23
C LEU A 27 -2.62 2.99 1.16
N TYR A 28 -3.54 3.79 1.68
CA TYR A 28 -4.20 3.52 2.96
C TYR A 28 -4.95 2.19 2.95
N LYS A 29 -5.73 1.92 1.89
CA LYS A 29 -6.40 0.62 1.72
C LYS A 29 -5.40 -0.53 1.68
N ALA A 30 -4.32 -0.41 0.89
CA ALA A 30 -3.30 -1.45 0.80
C ALA A 30 -2.66 -1.75 2.16
N LEU A 31 -2.35 -0.71 2.95
CA LEU A 31 -1.83 -0.87 4.31
C LEU A 31 -2.85 -1.54 5.24
N LEU A 32 -4.13 -1.15 5.17
CA LEU A 32 -5.19 -1.78 5.95
C LEU A 32 -5.37 -3.26 5.60
N TYR A 33 -5.37 -3.61 4.32
CA TYR A 33 -5.48 -5.01 3.88
C TYR A 33 -4.26 -5.81 4.33
N GLY A 34 -3.04 -5.25 4.23
CA GLY A 34 -1.83 -5.87 4.75
C GLY A 34 -1.89 -6.10 6.27
N ALA A 35 -2.31 -5.09 7.02
CA ALA A 35 -2.46 -5.20 8.48
C ALA A 35 -3.52 -6.24 8.87
N ALA A 36 -4.66 -6.27 8.18
CA ALA A 36 -5.70 -7.27 8.40
C ALA A 36 -5.21 -8.69 8.12
N TYR A 37 -4.42 -8.88 7.06
CA TYR A 37 -3.84 -10.17 6.69
C TYR A 37 -2.83 -10.68 7.71
N VAL A 38 -2.00 -9.78 8.26
CA VAL A 38 -1.10 -10.11 9.37
C VAL A 38 -1.88 -10.49 10.62
N LEU A 39 -2.87 -9.67 11.02
CA LEU A 39 -3.71 -9.96 12.18
C LEU A 39 -4.48 -11.28 12.04
N TRP A 40 -4.93 -11.61 10.84
CA TRP A 40 -5.54 -12.91 10.54
C TRP A 40 -4.58 -14.07 10.79
N GLY A 41 -3.34 -13.98 10.30
CA GLY A 41 -2.30 -14.98 10.58
C GLY A 41 -2.02 -15.13 12.07
N PHE A 42 -1.96 -14.02 12.81
CA PHE A 42 -1.84 -14.03 14.27
C PHE A 42 -3.01 -14.76 14.94
N MET A 43 -4.26 -14.48 14.54
CA MET A 43 -5.44 -15.17 15.08
C MET A 43 -5.41 -16.67 14.76
N ALA A 44 -5.00 -17.06 13.55
CA ALA A 44 -4.85 -18.46 13.18
C ALA A 44 -3.81 -19.20 14.04
N TYR A 45 -2.70 -18.55 14.36
CA TYR A 45 -1.67 -19.12 15.23
C TYR A 45 -2.15 -19.30 16.68
N PHE A 46 -2.64 -18.21 17.30
CA PHE A 46 -2.95 -18.19 18.72
C PHE A 46 -4.31 -18.80 19.08
N VAL A 47 -5.32 -18.62 18.23
CA VAL A 47 -6.69 -19.10 18.48
C VAL A 47 -6.96 -20.39 17.72
N GLY A 48 -6.48 -20.48 16.47
CA GLY A 48 -6.69 -21.64 15.61
C GLY A 48 -5.72 -22.80 15.84
N ASN A 49 -4.65 -22.60 16.63
CA ASN A 49 -3.57 -23.56 16.83
C ASN A 49 -2.95 -24.06 15.50
N VAL A 50 -2.96 -23.21 14.47
CA VAL A 50 -2.38 -23.52 13.16
C VAL A 50 -0.86 -23.40 13.25
N PRO A 51 -0.10 -24.38 12.73
CA PRO A 51 1.36 -24.33 12.74
C PRO A 51 1.92 -23.10 12.03
N LEU A 52 2.97 -22.50 12.58
CA LEU A 52 3.61 -21.33 11.99
C LEU A 52 4.10 -21.59 10.55
N SER A 53 4.59 -22.80 10.26
CA SER A 53 5.01 -23.20 8.91
C SER A 53 3.87 -23.12 7.88
N GLU A 54 2.66 -23.46 8.29
CA GLU A 54 1.47 -23.39 7.44
C GLU A 54 1.06 -21.93 7.21
N ILE A 55 1.08 -21.09 8.25
CA ILE A 55 0.78 -19.66 8.12
C ILE A 55 1.79 -18.95 7.21
N LEU A 56 3.08 -19.27 7.36
CA LEU A 56 4.14 -18.72 6.52
C LEU A 56 3.98 -19.11 5.05
N SER A 57 3.45 -20.32 4.78
CA SER A 57 3.16 -20.76 3.41
C SER A 57 2.12 -19.88 2.69
N TRP A 58 1.18 -19.28 3.43
CA TRP A 58 0.19 -18.35 2.88
C TRP A 58 0.79 -17.00 2.46
N TRP A 59 1.99 -16.69 2.97
CA TRP A 59 2.68 -15.42 2.73
C TRP A 59 3.79 -15.58 1.69
N THR A 60 4.37 -16.77 1.57
CA THR A 60 5.34 -17.10 0.53
C THR A 60 4.62 -17.51 -0.76
N VAL A 61 4.06 -16.53 -1.47
CA VAL A 61 3.68 -16.72 -2.87
C VAL A 61 4.95 -16.59 -3.71
N PHE A 62 5.72 -17.68 -3.81
CA PHE A 62 6.71 -17.80 -4.89
C PHE A 62 5.95 -18.28 -6.13
N PRO A 63 5.94 -17.53 -7.23
CA PRO A 63 5.72 -18.15 -8.53
C PRO A 63 6.93 -19.06 -8.80
N GLU A 64 6.67 -20.34 -9.09
CA GLU A 64 7.63 -21.19 -9.78
C GLU A 64 8.00 -20.58 -11.14
#